data_AF-A0AAW2W370-F1
#
_entry.id   AF-A0AAW2W370-F1
#
_cell.length_a   1.000
_cell.length_b   1.000
_cell.length_c   1.000
_cell.angle_alpha   90.00
_cell.angle_beta   90.00
_cell.angle_gamma   90.00
#
_symmetry.space_group_name_H-M   'P 1'
#
loop_
_entity.id
_entity.type
_entity.pdbx_description
1 polymer ?
#
loop_
_entity_poly.entity_id
_entity_poly.type
_entity_poly.pdbx_seq_one_letter_code
_entity_poly.pdbx_strand_id
1 'polypeptide(L)'
;MLKWLNPDKAKYVLREIHEGSCGNHSGARSLANKVLRQGYYWPTMGKDALILVQRCSPCQRHAKYQHNPATFMKSVESPCPFDMWGIDIVGKLPRATGQREYLIVAVDYFTKWVEAEPLAKIGESEVMKFFGKTSFADLAFLGS
;
A
#
# COMPACT_ATOMS: atom_id res chain seq x y z
N MET A 1 -23.10 38.18 12.95
CA MET A 1 -24.26 37.48 12.35
C MET A 1 -23.73 36.54 11.26
N LEU A 2 -24.12 35.26 11.25
CA LEU A 2 -23.68 34.29 10.24
C LEU A 2 -24.57 34.38 8.99
N LYS A 3 -23.96 34.33 7.81
CA LYS A 3 -24.61 34.31 6.51
C LYS A 3 -24.68 32.88 5.99
N TRP A 4 -25.89 32.41 5.73
CA TRP A 4 -26.11 31.12 5.09
C TRP A 4 -25.70 31.17 3.62
N LEU A 5 -24.98 30.15 3.15
CA LEU A 5 -24.58 30.01 1.75
C LEU A 5 -25.33 28.88 1.06
N ASN A 6 -25.69 29.11 -0.20
CA ASN A 6 -26.17 28.05 -1.08
C ASN A 6 -25.00 27.11 -1.49
N PRO A 7 -25.29 25.90 -1.99
CA PRO A 7 -24.26 24.90 -2.27
C PRO A 7 -23.15 25.36 -3.22
N ASP A 8 -23.48 26.14 -4.25
CA ASP A 8 -22.48 26.58 -5.24
C ASP A 8 -21.52 27.62 -4.65
N LYS A 9 -22.04 28.60 -3.89
CA LYS A 9 -21.20 29.57 -3.19
C LYS A 9 -20.40 28.92 -2.07
N ALA A 10 -20.97 27.93 -1.37
CA ALA A 10 -20.27 27.17 -0.34
C ALA A 10 -19.05 26.42 -0.91
N LYS A 11 -19.21 25.74 -2.05
CA LYS A 11 -18.10 25.07 -2.76
C LYS A 11 -17.03 26.06 -3.19
N TYR A 12 -17.43 27.19 -3.77
CA TYR A 12 -16.51 28.24 -4.19
C TYR A 12 -15.70 28.77 -3.00
N VAL A 13 -16.36 29.20 -1.93
CA VAL A 13 -15.70 29.76 -0.74
C VAL A 13 -14.74 28.76 -0.10
N LEU A 14 -15.13 27.48 0.02
CA LEU A 14 -14.24 26.44 0.50
C LEU A 14 -12.98 26.30 -0.37
N ARG A 15 -13.16 26.26 -1.69
CA ARG A 15 -12.04 26.12 -2.63
C ARG A 15 -11.12 27.34 -2.58
N GLU A 16 -11.64 28.54 -2.61
CA GLU A 16 -10.84 29.78 -2.57
C GLU A 16 -10.00 29.88 -1.29
N ILE A 17 -10.56 29.54 -0.12
CA ILE A 17 -9.82 29.59 1.14
C ILE A 17 -8.78 28.46 1.22
N HIS A 18 -9.02 27.33 0.55
CA HIS A 18 -8.13 26.17 0.58
C HIS A 18 -6.99 26.28 -0.45
N GLU A 19 -7.32 26.65 -1.69
CA GLU A 19 -6.50 26.56 -2.91
C GLU A 19 -6.34 27.90 -3.65
N GLY A 20 -7.02 28.97 -3.23
CA GLY A 20 -6.93 30.28 -3.88
C GLY A 20 -5.56 30.93 -3.70
N SER A 21 -5.40 32.18 -4.17
CA SER A 21 -4.12 32.90 -4.13
C SER A 21 -3.50 33.05 -2.73
N CYS A 22 -4.35 33.16 -1.71
CA CYS A 22 -3.96 33.17 -0.29
C CYS A 22 -4.30 31.85 0.42
N GLY A 23 -4.57 30.79 -0.34
CA GLY A 23 -4.88 29.46 0.15
C GLY A 23 -3.68 28.83 0.84
N ASN A 24 -3.93 28.12 1.94
CA ASN A 24 -2.85 27.54 2.74
C ASN A 24 -2.99 26.03 2.93
N HIS A 25 -3.81 25.36 2.12
CA HIS A 25 -4.02 23.91 2.16
C HIS A 25 -4.35 23.36 3.55
N SER A 26 -5.02 24.17 4.38
CA SER A 26 -5.34 23.77 5.76
C SER A 26 -6.26 22.56 5.83
N GLY A 27 -6.05 21.72 6.85
CA GLY A 27 -6.89 20.55 7.11
C GLY A 27 -8.36 20.91 7.35
N ALA A 28 -9.24 19.93 7.17
CA ALA A 28 -10.69 20.11 7.08
C ALA A 28 -11.31 20.90 8.25
N ARG A 29 -10.92 20.58 9.50
CA ARG A 29 -11.40 21.27 10.70
C ARG A 29 -10.98 22.75 10.72
N SER A 30 -9.72 23.02 10.39
CA SER A 30 -9.18 24.39 10.34
C SER A 30 -9.84 25.20 9.23
N LEU A 31 -10.07 24.58 8.06
CA LEU A 31 -10.77 25.19 6.94
C LEU A 31 -12.22 25.56 7.31
N ALA A 32 -12.99 24.63 7.87
CA ALA A 32 -14.36 24.89 8.31
C ALA A 32 -14.42 26.00 9.38
N ASN A 33 -13.49 26.00 10.34
CA ASN A 33 -13.39 27.05 11.35
C ASN A 33 -13.06 28.42 10.75
N LYS A 34 -12.19 28.50 9.73
CA LYS A 34 -11.88 29.75 9.03
C LYS A 34 -13.10 30.31 8.32
N VAL A 35 -13.84 29.47 7.60
CA VAL A 35 -15.09 29.84 6.93
C VAL A 35 -16.10 30.38 7.94
N LEU A 36 -16.26 29.71 9.07
CA LEU A 36 -17.16 30.12 10.15
C LEU A 36 -16.78 31.51 10.72
N ARG A 37 -15.48 31.74 10.95
CA ARG A 37 -14.95 33.03 11.44
C ARG A 37 -15.11 34.16 10.43
N GLN A 38 -15.15 33.87 9.13
CA GLN A 38 -15.48 34.85 8.09
C GLN A 38 -16.97 35.18 8.01
N GLY A 39 -17.79 34.55 8.86
CA GLY A 39 -19.21 34.84 8.97
C GLY A 39 -20.07 33.99 8.04
N TYR A 40 -19.55 32.91 7.44
CA TYR A 40 -20.33 32.01 6.59
C TYR A 40 -20.71 30.73 7.29
N TYR A 41 -21.89 30.19 7.00
CA TYR A 41 -22.34 28.93 7.56
C TYR A 41 -23.23 28.13 6.60
N TRP A 42 -23.13 26.81 6.67
CA TRP A 42 -24.11 25.86 6.16
C TRP A 42 -23.98 24.53 6.91
N PRO A 43 -25.04 23.70 7.00
CA PRO A 43 -25.06 22.53 7.88
C PRO A 43 -23.97 21.49 7.61
N THR A 44 -23.56 21.30 6.35
CA THR A 44 -22.61 20.26 5.94
C THR A 44 -21.17 20.73 5.82
N MET A 45 -20.84 21.96 6.24
CA MET A 45 -19.52 22.56 5.97
C MET A 45 -18.31 21.74 6.44
N GLY A 46 -18.42 21.05 7.57
CA GLY A 46 -17.35 20.18 8.06
C GLY A 46 -17.13 18.98 7.14
N LYS A 47 -18.22 18.37 6.67
CA LYS A 47 -18.19 17.25 5.71
C LYS A 47 -17.66 17.71 4.35
N ASP A 48 -18.10 18.88 3.88
CA ASP A 48 -17.68 19.42 2.58
C ASP A 48 -16.19 19.82 2.60
N ALA A 49 -15.72 20.43 3.69
CA ALA A 49 -14.30 20.70 3.91
C ALA A 49 -13.46 19.42 3.96
N LEU A 50 -13.97 18.36 4.60
CA LEU A 50 -13.30 17.06 4.63
C LEU A 50 -13.16 16.46 3.23
N ILE A 51 -14.25 16.43 2.46
CA ILE A 51 -14.25 15.92 1.09
C ILE A 51 -13.28 16.72 0.21
N LEU A 52 -13.23 18.05 0.34
CA LEU A 52 -12.31 18.88 -0.42
C LEU A 52 -10.85 18.54 -0.11
N VAL A 53 -10.46 18.50 1.17
CA VAL A 53 -9.08 18.21 1.59
C VAL A 53 -8.66 16.79 1.20
N GLN A 54 -9.56 15.81 1.30
CA GLN A 54 -9.31 14.43 0.88
C GLN A 54 -9.07 14.31 -0.64
N ARG A 55 -9.70 15.17 -1.44
CA ARG A 55 -9.54 15.16 -2.90
C ARG A 55 -8.44 16.08 -3.41
N CYS A 56 -7.91 16.98 -2.56
CA CYS A 56 -6.88 17.94 -2.95
C CYS A 56 -5.54 17.23 -3.20
N SER A 57 -5.12 17.14 -4.47
CA SER A 57 -3.90 16.42 -4.87
C SER A 57 -2.63 16.94 -4.17
N PRO A 58 -2.38 18.26 -4.05
CA PRO A 58 -1.28 18.77 -3.24
C PRO A 58 -1.33 18.31 -1.78
N CYS A 59 -2.49 18.33 -1.14
CA CYS A 59 -2.61 17.85 0.25
C CYS A 59 -2.32 16.35 0.37
N GLN A 60 -2.79 15.53 -0.57
CA GLN A 60 -2.57 14.09 -0.52
C GLN A 60 -1.11 13.71 -0.78
N ARG A 61 -0.44 14.38 -1.73
CA ARG A 61 0.98 14.14 -2.04
C ARG A 61 1.93 14.52 -0.91
N HIS A 62 1.59 15.58 -0.17
CA HIS A 62 2.40 16.09 0.94
C HIS A 62 1.82 15.74 2.31
N ALA A 63 0.83 14.85 2.37
CA ALA A 63 0.30 14.36 3.62
C ALA A 63 1.44 13.67 4.37
N LYS A 64 1.59 13.99 5.66
CA LYS A 64 2.53 13.27 6.52
C LYS A 64 2.13 11.80 6.52
N TYR A 65 3.13 10.93 6.40
CA TYR A 65 2.93 9.51 6.60
C TYR A 65 2.25 9.29 7.95
N GLN A 66 1.08 8.67 7.94
CA GLN A 66 0.43 8.31 9.19
C GLN A 66 1.28 7.21 9.83
N HIS A 67 2.01 7.55 10.88
CA HIS A 67 2.64 6.58 11.77
C HIS A 67 1.55 5.88 12.60
N ASN A 68 0.68 5.13 11.92
CA ASN A 68 -0.18 4.17 12.60
C ASN A 68 0.74 3.10 13.22
N PRO A 69 0.46 2.66 14.45
CA PRO A 69 1.24 1.57 15.04
C PRO A 69 1.18 0.37 14.11
N ALA A 70 2.35 -0.26 13.87
CA ALA A 70 2.41 -1.48 13.09
C ALA A 70 1.48 -2.51 13.74
N THR A 71 0.47 -2.96 13.00
CA THR A 71 -0.34 -4.09 13.42
C THR A 71 0.47 -5.36 13.23
N PHE A 72 0.36 -6.32 14.15
CA PHE A 72 0.99 -7.62 13.97
C PHE A 72 0.54 -8.25 12.65
N MET A 73 1.50 -8.58 11.79
CA MET A 73 1.22 -9.45 10.65
C MET A 73 0.81 -10.81 11.20
N LYS A 74 -0.36 -11.28 10.77
CA LYS A 74 -0.78 -12.66 11.06
C LYS A 74 0.05 -13.58 10.19
N SER A 75 0.72 -14.56 10.81
CA SER A 75 1.39 -15.61 10.05
C SER A 75 0.35 -16.37 9.25
N VAL A 76 0.73 -16.76 8.03
CA VAL A 76 0.00 -17.80 7.32
C VAL A 76 0.35 -19.12 7.98
N GLU A 77 -0.67 -19.91 8.30
CA GLU A 77 -0.52 -21.25 8.87
C GLU A 77 -0.83 -22.28 7.79
N SER A 78 0.07 -23.25 7.61
CA SER A 78 -0.14 -24.41 6.73
C SER A 78 -0.61 -25.58 7.60
N PRO A 79 -1.67 -26.31 7.23
CA PRO A 79 -2.20 -27.41 8.06
C PRO A 79 -1.33 -28.66 8.03
N CYS A 80 -0.57 -28.89 6.96
CA CYS A 80 0.29 -30.06 6.79
C CYS A 80 1.54 -29.73 5.94
N PRO A 81 2.55 -30.62 5.94
CA PRO A 81 3.71 -30.52 5.04
C PRO A 81 3.30 -30.38 3.57
N PHE A 82 3.97 -29.48 2.86
CA PHE A 82 3.89 -29.31 1.41
C PHE A 82 2.56 -28.78 0.85
N ASP A 83 1.61 -28.39 1.70
CA ASP A 83 0.33 -27.79 1.30
C ASP A 83 0.48 -26.31 0.86
N MET A 84 1.44 -25.59 1.43
CA MET A 84 1.66 -24.19 1.10
C MET A 84 3.14 -23.81 1.12
N TRP A 85 3.56 -23.07 0.08
CA TRP A 85 4.92 -22.61 -0.10
C TRP A 85 4.98 -21.09 -0.24
N GLY A 86 5.95 -20.47 0.44
CA GLY A 86 6.36 -19.09 0.20
C GLY A 86 7.52 -19.07 -0.79
N ILE A 87 7.37 -18.31 -1.87
CA ILE A 87 8.38 -18.23 -2.93
C ILE A 87 8.83 -16.79 -3.09
N ASP A 88 10.14 -16.59 -3.09
CA ASP A 88 10.74 -15.28 -3.23
C ASP A 88 12.02 -15.33 -4.07
N ILE A 89 12.42 -14.18 -4.60
CA ILE A 89 13.66 -14.01 -5.33
C ILE A 89 14.56 -13.05 -4.56
N VAL A 90 15.71 -13.56 -4.14
CA VAL A 90 16.75 -12.75 -3.51
C VAL A 90 17.50 -11.98 -4.60
N GLY A 91 17.50 -10.65 -4.44
CA GLY A 91 18.08 -9.68 -5.37
C GLY A 91 19.61 -9.75 -5.48
N LYS A 92 20.17 -8.95 -6.40
CA LYS A 92 21.55 -9.06 -6.89
C LYS A 92 22.60 -9.35 -5.81
N LEU A 93 23.08 -10.58 -5.82
CA LEU A 93 24.19 -11.11 -5.04
C LEU A 93 25.51 -11.01 -5.83
N PRO A 94 26.67 -11.16 -5.16
CA PRO A 94 27.94 -11.30 -5.86
C PRO A 94 27.87 -12.37 -6.95
N ARG A 95 28.30 -12.00 -8.16
CA ARG A 95 28.15 -12.82 -9.36
C ARG A 95 28.93 -14.13 -9.22
N ALA A 96 28.22 -15.25 -9.30
CA ALA A 96 28.78 -16.59 -9.33
C ALA A 96 29.05 -17.07 -10.76
N THR A 97 29.58 -18.29 -10.88
CA THR A 97 29.78 -19.00 -12.16
C THR A 97 28.49 -19.03 -12.97
N GLY A 98 28.60 -18.79 -14.28
CA GLY A 98 27.43 -18.75 -15.18
C GLY A 98 26.62 -17.45 -15.09
N GLN A 99 27.21 -16.37 -14.57
CA GLN A 99 26.55 -15.06 -14.43
C GLN A 99 25.33 -15.08 -13.49
N ARG A 100 25.29 -16.04 -12.56
CA ARG A 100 24.20 -16.17 -11.60
C ARG A 100 24.38 -15.16 -10.48
N GLU A 101 23.46 -14.21 -10.40
CA GLU A 101 23.47 -13.13 -9.40
C GLU A 101 22.16 -13.06 -8.60
N TYR A 102 21.24 -14.01 -8.80
CA TYR A 102 19.97 -14.09 -8.08
C TYR A 102 19.78 -15.47 -7.48
N LEU A 103 18.88 -15.60 -6.51
CA LEU A 103 18.46 -16.88 -5.94
C LEU A 103 16.94 -16.93 -5.93
N ILE A 104 16.34 -17.94 -6.57
CA ILE A 104 14.94 -18.28 -6.30
C ILE A 104 14.90 -19.21 -5.09
N VAL A 105 14.00 -18.94 -4.17
CA VAL A 105 13.83 -19.70 -2.93
C VAL A 105 12.37 -20.05 -2.78
N ALA A 106 12.07 -21.32 -2.51
CA ALA A 106 10.77 -21.80 -2.07
C ALA A 106 10.89 -22.41 -0.68
N VAL A 107 10.00 -22.02 0.22
CA VAL A 107 9.97 -22.49 1.60
C VAL A 107 8.61 -23.07 1.92
N ASP A 108 8.58 -24.34 2.31
CA ASP A 108 7.36 -24.97 2.81
C ASP A 108 6.96 -24.35 4.15
N TYR A 109 5.73 -23.88 4.27
CA TYR A 109 5.29 -23.14 5.44
C TYR A 109 5.16 -24.00 6.69
N PHE A 110 4.93 -25.30 6.56
CA PHE A 110 4.81 -26.20 7.71
C PHE A 110 6.18 -26.67 8.21
N THR A 111 6.92 -27.40 7.37
CA THR A 111 8.20 -28.03 7.72
C THR A 111 9.37 -27.05 7.75
N LYS A 112 9.21 -25.86 7.14
CA LYS A 112 10.29 -24.91 6.86
C LYS A 112 11.39 -25.49 5.96
N TRP A 113 11.07 -26.54 5.21
CA TRP A 113 11.96 -27.08 4.17
C TRP A 113 12.21 -26.01 3.09
N VAL A 114 13.48 -25.88 2.67
CA VAL A 114 13.91 -24.87 1.71
C VAL A 114 14.46 -25.52 0.46
N GLU A 115 13.93 -25.10 -0.69
CA GLU A 115 14.54 -25.33 -1.99
C GLU A 115 15.02 -24.02 -2.59
N ALA A 116 16.24 -23.99 -3.12
CA ALA A 116 16.80 -22.79 -3.69
C ALA A 116 17.68 -23.09 -4.90
N GLU A 117 17.56 -22.27 -5.96
CA GLU A 117 18.40 -22.36 -7.15
C GLU A 117 18.97 -21.00 -7.56
N PRO A 118 20.26 -20.95 -7.99
CA PRO A 118 20.86 -19.71 -8.46
C PRO A 118 20.39 -19.37 -9.89
N LEU A 119 19.98 -18.13 -10.12
CA LEU A 119 19.48 -17.64 -11.40
C LEU A 119 20.42 -16.58 -12.01
N ALA A 120 20.63 -16.67 -13.33
CA ALA A 120 21.35 -15.64 -14.10
C ALA A 120 20.46 -14.46 -14.51
N LYS A 121 19.15 -14.70 -14.60
CA LYS A 121 18.14 -13.69 -14.93
C LYS A 121 16.84 -14.01 -14.21
N ILE A 122 16.08 -12.98 -13.89
CA ILE A 122 14.71 -13.13 -13.41
C ILE A 122 13.80 -13.20 -14.63
N GLY A 123 13.05 -14.29 -14.78
CA GLY A 123 12.12 -14.45 -15.88
C GLY A 123 11.30 -15.73 -15.73
N GLU A 124 10.13 -15.74 -16.36
CA GLU A 124 9.17 -16.83 -16.30
C GLU A 124 9.79 -18.19 -16.65
N SER A 125 10.61 -18.25 -17.70
CA SER A 125 11.26 -19.49 -18.12
C SER A 125 12.16 -20.09 -17.05
N GLU A 126 12.81 -19.25 -16.23
CA GLU A 126 13.68 -19.73 -15.14
C GLU A 126 12.87 -20.19 -13.94
N VAL A 127 11.77 -19.50 -13.63
CA VAL A 127 10.82 -19.89 -12.59
C VAL A 127 10.16 -21.23 -12.92
N MET A 128 9.70 -21.42 -14.16
CA MET A 128 9.10 -22.69 -14.60
C MET A 128 10.10 -23.85 -14.58
N LYS A 129 11.38 -23.61 -14.91
CA LYS A 129 12.43 -24.63 -14.78
C LYS A 129 12.67 -25.02 -13.32
N PHE A 130 12.63 -24.06 -12.41
CA PHE A 130 12.74 -24.33 -10.98
C PHE A 130 11.60 -25.26 -10.53
N PHE A 131 10.34 -24.90 -10.81
CA PHE A 131 9.20 -25.74 -10.49
C PHE A 131 9.23 -27.14 -11.13
N GLY A 132 9.73 -27.25 -12.36
CA GLY A 132 9.80 -28.53 -13.08
C GLY A 132 10.89 -29.48 -12.60
N LYS A 133 11.88 -29.00 -11.83
CA LYS A 133 12.92 -29.84 -11.21
C LYS A 133 12.63 -30.15 -9.76
N THR A 134 11.94 -29.24 -9.08
CA THR A 134 11.65 -29.37 -7.68
C THR A 134 10.68 -30.53 -7.45
N SER A 135 10.93 -31.27 -6.37
CA SER A 135 10.11 -32.35 -5.84
C SER A 135 8.70 -31.94 -5.35
N PHE A 136 8.20 -30.74 -5.71
CA PHE A 136 6.89 -30.21 -5.31
C PHE A 136 5.77 -31.22 -5.58
N ALA A 137 5.87 -31.97 -6.68
CA ALA A 137 4.89 -32.96 -7.08
C ALA A 137 5.07 -34.33 -6.40
N ASP A 138 6.30 -34.72 -6.06
CA ASP A 138 6.60 -36.06 -5.53
C ASP A 138 6.35 -36.16 -4.01
N LEU A 139 6.55 -35.06 -3.28
CA LEU A 139 6.41 -35.04 -1.81
C LEU A 139 4.96 -34.84 -1.34
N ALA A 140 4.08 -34.30 -2.19
CA ALA A 140 2.66 -34.17 -1.90
C ALA A 140 1.96 -35.55 -1.69
N PHE A 141 2.54 -36.63 -2.25
CA PHE A 141 2.01 -38.00 -2.12
C PHE A 141 2.55 -38.80 -0.92
N LEU A 142 3.55 -38.29 -0.20
CA LEU A 142 4.06 -38.98 1.00
C LEU A 142 3.28 -38.61 2.27
N GLY A 143 2.38 -37.63 2.18
CA GLY A 143 1.50 -37.19 3.27
C GLY A 143 0.06 -37.69 3.18
N SER A 144 -0.28 -38.52 2.19
CA SER A 144 -1.62 -39.10 1.98
C SER A 144 -1.65 -40.60 2.20
#